data_AF-A0A4W4FLF7-F1
#
_entry.id   AF-A0A4W4FLF7-F1
#
_cell.length_a   1.000
_cell.length_b   1.000
_cell.length_c   1.000
_cell.angle_alpha   90.00
_cell.angle_beta   90.00
_cell.angle_gamma   90.00
#
_symmetry.space_group_name_H-M   'P 1'
#
loop_
_entity.id
_entity.type
_entity.pdbx_description
1 polymer ?
#
loop_
_entity_poly.entity_id
_entity_poly.type
_entity_poly.pdbx_seq_one_letter_code
_entity_poly.pdbx_strand_id
1 'polypeptide(L)'
;MGDLDDDTTIFSTLKSFKSLISRPDRSLLEPEPAYGRSDLQKLYTQRVEMEEAAERIRSHTSLLQLTQEKQQMELSHKRARIELEKEAHISSRDLQRQVDRNQDLQKIEELESERQRLEEQNNILEMRLERHNLQGDYDPVKTKVVHFRLNPTCVAKQQRAEELEHLKVECERLRERLRKMESGGTVTSDDITLIIPPSQEILDLRKQMESAELKNQRLKEVFQKKIQEFRTVCYVLTGYQIDITVENQYRLTSVYAERMEDSLLFKSSGPVGSGNMQLLETDFSRTLTELVDLHLFHQKSIPVFLSAVTLDLFSRQTVA
;
A
#
# COMPACT_ATOMS: atom_id res chain seq x y z
N MET A 1 7.09 -17.73 62.86
CA MET A 1 7.00 -19.07 63.49
C MET A 1 8.42 -19.49 63.77
N GLY A 2 8.92 -19.26 64.98
CA GLY A 2 10.33 -19.45 65.32
C GLY A 2 10.61 -19.09 66.78
N ASP A 3 9.70 -19.50 67.67
CA ASP A 3 9.85 -19.47 69.13
C ASP A 3 9.49 -20.89 69.57
N LEU A 4 10.42 -21.65 70.19
CA LEU A 4 10.16 -22.81 71.06
C LEU A 4 11.46 -23.51 71.54
N ASP A 5 12.58 -23.39 70.81
CA ASP A 5 13.82 -24.11 71.16
C ASP A 5 14.69 -23.37 72.19
N ASP A 6 14.77 -22.04 72.14
CA ASP A 6 15.61 -21.25 73.07
C ASP A 6 15.10 -21.31 74.53
N ASP A 7 13.78 -21.40 74.71
CA ASP A 7 13.16 -21.54 76.03
C ASP A 7 13.62 -22.82 76.74
N THR A 8 13.84 -23.91 76.02
CA THR A 8 14.26 -25.20 76.60
C THR A 8 15.66 -25.11 77.22
N THR A 9 16.57 -24.37 76.60
CA THR A 9 17.94 -24.13 77.08
C THR A 9 17.94 -23.22 78.32
N ILE A 10 17.12 -22.17 78.32
CA ILE A 10 16.97 -21.25 79.46
C ILE A 10 16.33 -21.97 80.66
N PHE A 11 15.32 -22.81 80.43
CA PHE A 11 14.71 -23.62 81.49
C PHE A 11 15.67 -24.68 82.05
N SER A 12 16.52 -25.29 81.21
CA SER A 12 17.52 -26.27 81.67
C SER A 12 18.60 -25.64 82.57
N THR A 13 19.02 -24.42 82.23
CA THR A 13 20.02 -23.66 82.98
C THR A 13 19.45 -23.08 84.28
N LEU A 14 18.20 -22.62 84.28
CA LEU A 14 17.50 -22.21 85.51
C LEU A 14 17.25 -23.39 86.46
N LYS A 15 16.93 -24.57 85.92
CA LYS A 15 16.69 -25.78 86.72
C LYS A 15 17.99 -26.30 87.35
N SER A 16 19.12 -26.22 86.65
CA SER A 16 20.43 -26.55 87.23
C SER A 16 20.86 -25.53 88.30
N PHE A 17 20.59 -24.24 88.10
CA PHE A 17 20.85 -23.21 89.13
C PHE A 17 20.01 -23.42 90.40
N LYS A 18 18.72 -23.77 90.27
CA LYS A 18 17.85 -24.10 91.41
C LYS A 18 18.34 -25.33 92.17
N SER A 19 18.87 -26.33 91.45
CA SER A 19 19.53 -27.50 92.05
C SER A 19 20.82 -27.14 92.78
N LEU A 20 21.53 -26.10 92.34
CA LEU A 20 22.77 -25.66 92.95
C LEU A 20 22.52 -24.90 94.26
N ILE A 21 21.51 -24.02 94.29
CA ILE A 21 21.15 -23.20 95.46
C ILE A 21 20.42 -24.02 96.53
N SER A 22 19.70 -25.10 96.15
CA SER A 22 18.93 -25.94 97.10
C SER A 22 19.78 -27.00 97.82
N ARG A 23 21.11 -27.00 97.65
CA ARG A 23 21.97 -27.85 98.48
C ARG A 23 22.16 -27.16 99.84
N PRO A 24 21.81 -27.81 100.96
CA PRO A 24 22.18 -27.31 102.27
C PRO A 24 23.71 -27.26 102.35
N ASP A 25 24.22 -26.12 102.79
CA ASP A 25 25.61 -25.84 103.08
C ASP A 25 26.16 -26.94 104.00
N ARG A 26 26.87 -27.91 103.41
CA ARG A 26 27.63 -28.90 104.16
C ARG A 26 29.03 -28.31 104.35
N SER A 27 29.07 -27.15 104.99
CA SER A 27 30.23 -26.65 105.71
C SER A 27 30.48 -27.61 106.86
N LEU A 28 31.15 -28.72 106.54
CA LEU A 28 31.91 -29.48 107.52
C LEU A 28 32.93 -28.50 108.10
N LEU A 29 32.58 -27.93 109.25
CA LEU A 29 33.54 -27.44 110.23
C LEU A 29 34.46 -28.62 110.52
N GLU A 30 35.57 -28.72 109.78
CA GLU A 30 36.71 -29.47 110.26
C GLU A 30 37.22 -28.80 111.54
N PRO A 31 37.45 -29.57 112.61
CA PRO A 31 38.04 -29.02 113.82
C PRO A 31 39.49 -28.67 113.51
N GLU A 32 39.86 -27.40 113.69
CA GLU A 32 41.25 -26.93 113.81
C GLU A 32 42.02 -27.87 114.75
N PRO A 33 43.03 -28.63 114.27
CA PRO A 33 44.01 -29.22 115.16
C PRO A 33 45.14 -28.22 115.37
N ALA A 34 45.57 -28.06 116.62
CA ALA A 34 46.72 -27.24 116.96
C ALA A 34 47.97 -27.67 116.16
N TYR A 35 48.42 -26.83 115.23
CA TYR A 35 49.60 -27.11 114.41
C TYR A 35 50.89 -26.86 115.18
N GLY A 36 51.78 -27.85 115.19
CA GLY A 36 53.20 -27.67 115.49
C GLY A 36 53.94 -27.01 114.32
N ARG A 37 54.97 -26.22 114.60
CA ARG A 37 55.79 -25.43 113.64
C ARG A 37 56.36 -26.24 112.45
N SER A 38 56.46 -27.56 112.56
CA SER A 38 56.89 -28.50 111.51
C SER A 38 55.84 -28.69 110.41
N ASP A 39 54.56 -28.70 110.78
CA ASP A 39 53.48 -29.13 109.89
C ASP A 39 52.95 -27.97 109.04
N LEU A 40 53.03 -26.74 109.57
CA LEU A 40 52.79 -25.51 108.81
C LEU A 40 53.78 -25.30 107.65
N GLN A 41 55.06 -25.62 107.85
CA GLN A 41 56.09 -25.51 106.81
C GLN A 41 55.78 -26.46 105.63
N LYS A 42 55.40 -27.70 105.92
CA LYS A 42 55.01 -28.70 104.92
C LYS A 42 53.75 -28.31 104.18
N LEU A 43 52.77 -27.74 104.89
CA LEU A 43 51.52 -27.25 104.29
C LEU A 43 51.76 -26.07 103.35
N TYR A 44 52.71 -25.17 103.69
CA TYR A 44 53.11 -24.05 102.83
C TYR A 44 53.84 -24.53 101.57
N THR A 45 54.82 -25.43 101.69
CA THR A 45 55.52 -26.01 100.52
C THR A 45 54.56 -26.77 99.62
N GLN A 46 53.63 -27.55 100.20
CA GLN A 46 52.59 -28.26 99.45
C GLN A 46 51.65 -27.27 98.74
N ARG A 47 51.27 -26.15 99.37
CA ARG A 47 50.45 -25.11 98.73
C ARG A 47 51.16 -24.43 97.57
N VAL A 48 52.43 -24.08 97.73
CA VAL A 48 53.24 -23.47 96.66
C VAL A 48 53.42 -24.42 95.48
N GLU A 49 53.72 -25.69 95.73
CA GLU A 49 53.83 -26.71 94.67
C GLU A 49 52.50 -26.93 93.93
N MET A 50 51.38 -26.92 94.65
CA MET A 50 50.04 -27.01 94.05
C MET A 50 49.67 -25.77 93.24
N GLU A 51 50.13 -24.58 93.67
CA GLU A 51 49.93 -23.32 92.96
C GLU A 51 50.77 -23.25 91.68
N GLU A 52 52.04 -23.64 91.73
CA GLU A 52 52.91 -23.78 90.55
C GLU A 52 52.41 -24.87 89.58
N ALA A 53 51.87 -25.97 90.09
CA ALA A 53 51.20 -26.97 89.27
C ALA A 53 49.94 -26.40 88.61
N ALA A 54 49.15 -25.60 89.33
CA ALA A 54 47.99 -24.92 88.78
C ALA A 54 48.37 -23.88 87.72
N GLU A 55 49.47 -23.13 87.88
CA GLU A 55 50.00 -22.20 86.88
C GLU A 55 50.48 -22.91 85.61
N ARG A 56 51.14 -24.05 85.75
CA ARG A 56 51.53 -24.90 84.60
C ARG A 56 50.29 -25.43 83.86
N ILE A 57 49.25 -25.82 84.58
CA ILE A 57 47.98 -26.25 83.97
C ILE A 57 47.30 -25.06 83.27
N ARG A 58 47.26 -23.87 83.89
CA ARG A 58 46.66 -22.67 83.29
C ARG A 58 47.38 -22.23 82.02
N SER A 59 48.71 -22.17 82.03
CA SER A 59 49.52 -21.81 80.86
C SER A 59 49.41 -22.85 79.74
N HIS A 60 49.41 -24.14 80.07
CA HIS A 60 49.18 -25.20 79.10
C HIS A 60 47.77 -25.13 78.49
N THR A 61 46.75 -24.86 79.31
CA THR A 61 45.36 -24.66 78.86
C THR A 61 45.24 -23.45 77.94
N SER A 62 45.89 -22.33 78.27
CA SER A 62 45.92 -21.12 77.43
C SER A 62 46.61 -21.39 76.09
N LEU A 63 47.73 -22.11 76.08
CA LEU A 63 48.41 -22.50 74.85
C LEU A 63 47.51 -23.41 73.97
N LEU A 64 46.84 -24.40 74.57
CA LEU A 64 45.89 -25.28 73.88
C LEU A 64 44.74 -24.47 73.24
N GLN A 65 44.13 -23.54 73.97
CA GLN A 65 43.10 -22.64 73.44
C GLN A 65 43.61 -21.84 72.24
N LEU A 66 44.79 -21.25 72.36
CA LEU A 66 45.40 -20.45 71.29
C LEU A 66 45.72 -21.30 70.05
N THR A 67 46.16 -22.55 70.24
CA THR A 67 46.35 -23.49 69.13
C THR A 67 45.03 -23.91 68.48
N GLN A 68 43.97 -24.08 69.26
CA GLN A 68 42.63 -24.42 68.75
C GLN A 68 42.04 -23.26 67.94
N GLU A 69 42.13 -22.02 68.44
CA GLU A 69 41.70 -20.82 67.73
C GLU A 69 42.49 -20.61 66.44
N LYS A 70 43.82 -20.76 66.48
CA LYS A 70 44.66 -20.70 65.27
C LYS A 70 44.21 -21.74 64.23
N GLN A 71 43.97 -22.99 64.64
CA GLN A 71 43.51 -24.04 63.73
C GLN A 71 42.11 -23.72 63.16
N GLN A 72 41.19 -23.20 63.98
CA GLN A 72 39.87 -22.77 63.51
C GLN A 72 39.96 -21.62 62.50
N MET A 73 40.80 -20.62 62.77
CA MET A 73 41.07 -19.50 61.86
C MET A 73 41.68 -19.98 60.54
N GLU A 74 42.68 -20.87 60.58
CA GLU A 74 43.29 -21.44 59.37
C GLU A 74 42.26 -22.23 58.54
N LEU A 75 41.38 -23.00 59.18
CA LEU A 75 40.29 -23.71 58.49
C LEU A 75 39.27 -22.74 57.91
N SER A 76 38.92 -21.67 58.62
CA SER A 76 38.02 -20.61 58.15
C SER A 76 38.61 -19.91 56.91
N HIS A 77 39.87 -19.50 56.96
CA HIS A 77 40.56 -18.90 55.81
C HIS A 77 40.65 -19.84 54.61
N LYS A 78 40.94 -21.13 54.84
CA LYS A 78 40.93 -22.14 53.77
C LYS A 78 39.55 -22.27 53.13
N ARG A 79 38.47 -22.26 53.93
CA ARG A 79 37.09 -22.30 53.42
C ARG A 79 36.75 -21.05 52.62
N ALA A 80 37.00 -19.87 53.16
CA ALA A 80 36.73 -18.60 52.49
C ALA A 80 37.48 -18.48 51.15
N ARG A 81 38.75 -18.93 51.11
CA ARG A 81 39.52 -18.96 49.86
C ARG A 81 38.92 -19.90 48.81
N ILE A 82 38.55 -21.11 49.21
CA ILE A 82 37.91 -22.08 48.29
C ILE A 82 36.57 -21.54 47.78
N GLU A 83 35.81 -20.86 48.63
CA GLU A 83 34.52 -20.27 48.26
C GLU A 83 34.70 -19.12 47.25
N LEU A 84 35.65 -18.21 47.49
CA LEU A 84 36.00 -17.15 46.55
C LEU A 84 36.53 -17.70 45.22
N GLU A 85 37.38 -18.74 45.24
CA GLU A 85 37.87 -19.39 44.02
C GLU A 85 36.71 -20.05 43.24
N LYS A 86 35.75 -20.68 43.93
CA LYS A 86 34.55 -21.25 43.31
C LYS A 86 33.66 -20.17 42.69
N GLU A 87 33.40 -19.09 43.40
CA GLU A 87 32.59 -17.97 42.90
C GLU A 87 33.25 -17.32 41.68
N ALA A 88 34.56 -17.10 41.71
CA ALA A 88 35.33 -16.58 40.58
C ALA A 88 35.25 -17.52 39.37
N HIS A 89 35.36 -18.83 39.58
CA HIS A 89 35.20 -19.82 38.50
C HIS A 89 33.79 -19.86 37.92
N ILE A 90 32.75 -19.78 38.75
CA ILE A 90 31.36 -19.74 38.30
C ILE A 90 31.12 -18.47 37.48
N SER A 91 31.55 -17.31 38.00
CA SER A 91 31.45 -16.01 37.33
C SER A 91 32.17 -16.01 35.97
N SER A 92 33.40 -16.53 35.90
CA SER A 92 34.15 -16.66 34.65
C SER A 92 33.43 -17.54 33.63
N ARG A 93 32.87 -18.68 34.07
CA ARG A 93 32.12 -19.58 33.18
C ARG A 93 30.83 -18.96 32.68
N ASP A 94 30.13 -18.21 33.51
CA ASP A 94 28.90 -17.53 33.13
C ASP A 94 29.16 -16.35 32.18
N LEU A 95 30.27 -15.64 32.37
CA LEU A 95 30.73 -14.62 31.43
C LEU A 95 31.08 -15.23 30.07
N GLN A 96 31.79 -16.36 30.04
CA GLN A 96 32.08 -17.07 28.79
C GLN A 96 30.79 -17.46 28.05
N ARG A 97 29.81 -18.02 28.76
CA ARG A 97 28.50 -18.34 28.16
C ARG A 97 27.76 -17.12 27.64
N GLN A 98 27.92 -15.95 28.27
CA GLN A 98 27.35 -14.70 27.75
C GLN A 98 28.06 -14.25 26.48
N VAL A 99 29.40 -14.36 26.43
CA VAL A 99 30.19 -14.06 25.22
C VAL A 99 29.78 -14.98 24.07
N ASP A 100 29.71 -16.29 24.30
CA ASP A 100 29.32 -17.26 23.28
C ASP A 100 27.90 -16.97 22.75
N ARG A 101 26.93 -16.69 23.65
CA ARG A 101 25.58 -16.29 23.25
C ARG A 101 25.56 -14.99 22.44
N ASN A 102 26.36 -14.00 22.82
CA ASN A 102 26.43 -12.74 22.07
C ASN A 102 27.03 -12.96 20.68
N GLN A 103 28.03 -13.84 20.54
CA GLN A 103 28.58 -14.22 19.24
C GLN A 103 27.54 -14.94 18.38
N ASP A 104 26.78 -15.88 18.95
CA ASP A 104 25.70 -16.56 18.25
C ASP A 104 24.62 -15.57 17.79
N LEU A 105 24.22 -14.62 18.66
CA LEU A 105 23.25 -13.58 18.31
C LEU A 105 23.74 -12.68 17.17
N GLN A 106 25.01 -12.26 17.19
CA GLN A 106 25.61 -11.51 16.08
C GLN A 106 25.61 -12.33 14.79
N LYS A 107 25.93 -13.63 14.86
CA LYS A 107 25.90 -14.52 13.69
C LYS A 107 24.50 -14.68 13.13
N ILE A 108 23.49 -14.78 13.99
CA ILE A 108 22.08 -14.83 13.59
C ILE A 108 21.69 -13.53 12.88
N GLU A 109 22.03 -12.37 13.44
CA GLU A 109 21.73 -11.07 12.84
C GLU A 109 22.39 -10.90 11.46
N GLU A 110 23.65 -11.30 11.32
CA GLU A 110 24.34 -11.32 10.03
C GLU A 110 23.61 -12.21 9.00
N LEU A 111 23.27 -13.44 9.39
CA LEU A 111 22.56 -14.38 8.50
C LEU A 111 21.16 -13.88 8.13
N GLU A 112 20.45 -13.24 9.05
CA GLU A 112 19.15 -12.63 8.78
C GLU A 112 19.28 -11.48 7.79
N SER A 113 20.29 -10.62 7.94
CA SER A 113 20.56 -9.53 6.99
C SER A 113 20.92 -10.04 5.59
N GLU A 114 21.71 -11.12 5.50
CA GLU A 114 22.08 -11.76 4.24
C GLU A 114 20.85 -12.40 3.59
N ARG A 115 20.00 -13.07 4.39
CA ARG A 115 18.75 -13.66 3.90
C ARG A 115 17.82 -12.61 3.33
N GLN A 116 17.63 -11.49 4.04
CA GLN A 116 16.81 -10.37 3.54
C GLN A 116 17.37 -9.81 2.23
N ARG A 117 18.68 -9.60 2.14
CA ARG A 117 19.33 -9.11 0.92
C ARG A 117 19.13 -10.07 -0.27
N LEU A 118 19.26 -11.37 -0.03
CA LEU A 118 19.03 -12.39 -1.06
C LEU A 118 17.55 -12.48 -1.47
N GLU A 119 16.62 -12.36 -0.52
CA GLU A 119 15.17 -12.28 -0.79
C GLU A 119 14.84 -11.08 -1.67
N GLU A 120 15.37 -9.89 -1.36
CA GLU A 120 15.20 -8.69 -2.19
C GLU A 120 15.76 -8.87 -3.61
N GLN A 121 16.95 -9.47 -3.74
CA GLN A 121 17.55 -9.75 -5.04
C GLN A 121 16.71 -10.76 -5.85
N ASN A 122 16.21 -11.81 -5.20
CA ASN A 122 15.31 -12.78 -5.84
C ASN A 122 14.02 -12.11 -6.31
N ASN A 123 13.38 -11.29 -5.48
CA ASN A 123 12.16 -10.57 -5.87
C ASN A 123 12.38 -9.68 -7.10
N ILE A 124 13.52 -8.98 -7.18
CA ILE A 124 13.87 -8.17 -8.35
C ILE A 124 14.07 -9.03 -9.59
N LEU A 125 14.75 -10.18 -9.46
CA LEU A 125 14.98 -11.10 -10.57
C LEU A 125 13.68 -11.74 -11.05
N GLU A 126 12.79 -12.13 -10.13
CA GLU A 126 11.46 -12.67 -10.44
C GLU A 126 10.62 -11.64 -11.20
N MET A 127 10.53 -10.39 -10.71
CA MET A 127 9.83 -9.31 -11.43
C MET A 127 10.40 -9.07 -12.84
N ARG A 128 11.72 -9.15 -13.01
CA ARG A 128 12.35 -9.01 -14.33
C ARG A 128 11.97 -10.18 -15.24
N LEU A 129 12.02 -11.41 -14.73
CA LEU A 129 11.63 -12.60 -15.48
C LEU A 129 10.16 -12.55 -15.89
N GLU A 130 9.26 -12.13 -15.00
CA GLU A 130 7.85 -11.93 -15.32
C GLU A 130 7.65 -10.89 -16.42
N ARG A 131 8.36 -9.75 -16.33
CA ARG A 131 8.33 -8.73 -17.38
C ARG A 131 8.81 -9.27 -18.72
N HIS A 132 9.90 -10.03 -18.75
CA HIS A 132 10.43 -10.64 -19.96
C HIS A 132 9.45 -11.69 -20.53
N ASN A 133 8.83 -12.52 -19.68
CA ASN A 133 7.80 -13.46 -20.09
C ASN A 133 6.57 -12.77 -20.70
N LEU A 134 6.13 -11.64 -20.13
CA LEU A 134 5.04 -10.82 -20.68
C LEU A 134 5.40 -10.20 -22.05
N GLN A 135 6.68 -9.96 -22.31
CA GLN A 135 7.18 -9.48 -23.60
C GLN A 135 7.37 -10.60 -24.63
N GLY A 136 7.18 -11.86 -24.22
CA GLY A 136 7.32 -13.03 -25.09
C GLY A 136 8.76 -13.57 -25.19
N ASP A 137 9.64 -13.20 -24.26
CA ASP A 137 10.96 -13.82 -24.17
C ASP A 137 10.83 -15.28 -23.72
N TYR A 138 11.76 -16.10 -24.19
CA TYR A 138 11.75 -17.54 -23.94
C TYR A 138 13.17 -18.06 -23.75
N ASP A 139 13.29 -19.13 -22.96
CA ASP A 139 14.55 -19.85 -22.76
C ASP A 139 14.84 -20.74 -24.00
N PRO A 140 15.92 -20.49 -24.76
CA PRO A 140 16.24 -21.25 -25.97
C PRO A 140 16.64 -22.70 -25.69
N VAL A 141 16.98 -23.06 -24.45
CA VAL A 141 17.30 -24.45 -24.06
C VAL A 141 16.03 -25.26 -23.89
N LYS A 142 14.95 -24.64 -23.39
CA LYS A 142 13.68 -25.31 -23.09
C LYS A 142 12.65 -25.16 -24.21
N THR A 143 12.66 -24.02 -24.89
CA THR A 143 11.58 -23.63 -25.80
C THR A 143 12.14 -23.29 -27.16
N LYS A 144 11.64 -23.98 -28.19
CA LYS A 144 11.96 -23.69 -29.60
C LYS A 144 10.75 -23.05 -30.27
N VAL A 145 10.92 -21.83 -30.76
CA VAL A 145 9.87 -21.12 -31.51
C VAL A 145 9.89 -21.56 -32.97
N VAL A 146 8.73 -21.94 -33.50
CA VAL A 146 8.55 -22.34 -34.90
C VAL A 146 7.37 -21.58 -35.51
N HIS A 147 7.46 -21.25 -36.79
CA HIS A 147 6.37 -20.66 -37.56
C HIS A 147 6.39 -21.19 -39.00
N PHE A 148 5.28 -21.05 -39.72
CA PHE A 148 5.23 -21.42 -41.13
C PHE A 148 6.22 -20.58 -41.94
N ARG A 149 6.94 -21.23 -42.86
CA ARG A 149 7.85 -20.55 -43.78
C ARG A 149 7.09 -19.59 -44.71
N LEU A 150 5.91 -20.00 -45.16
CA LEU A 150 4.95 -19.17 -45.90
C LEU A 150 3.93 -18.62 -44.91
N ASN A 151 4.23 -17.48 -44.30
CA ASN A 151 3.30 -16.78 -43.42
C ASN A 151 2.79 -15.47 -44.09
N PRO A 152 1.63 -14.93 -43.65
CA PRO A 152 1.08 -13.70 -44.23
C PRO A 152 2.06 -12.53 -44.21
N THR A 153 2.90 -12.41 -43.16
CA THR A 153 3.92 -11.37 -43.06
C THR A 153 5.01 -11.49 -44.14
N CYS A 154 5.43 -12.71 -44.47
CA CYS A 154 6.41 -12.99 -45.51
C CYS A 154 5.86 -12.62 -46.88
N VAL A 155 4.59 -12.99 -47.16
CA VAL A 155 3.89 -12.62 -48.40
C VAL A 155 3.79 -11.10 -48.53
N ALA A 156 3.35 -10.41 -47.47
CA ALA A 156 3.25 -8.95 -47.47
C ALA A 156 4.62 -8.26 -47.66
N LYS A 157 5.68 -8.79 -47.05
CA LYS A 157 7.06 -8.29 -47.27
C LYS A 157 7.51 -8.48 -48.72
N GLN A 158 7.17 -9.61 -49.34
CA GLN A 158 7.50 -9.89 -50.73
C GLN A 158 6.75 -8.95 -51.68
N GLN A 159 5.44 -8.79 -51.51
CA GLN A 159 4.62 -7.87 -52.30
C GLN A 159 5.15 -6.44 -52.22
N ARG A 160 5.49 -5.98 -51.01
CA ARG A 160 6.13 -4.66 -50.83
C ARG A 160 7.46 -4.53 -51.57
N ALA A 161 8.27 -5.59 -51.60
CA ALA A 161 9.53 -5.59 -52.33
C ALA A 161 9.29 -5.50 -53.86
N GLU A 162 8.31 -6.24 -54.37
CA GLU A 162 7.90 -6.21 -55.79
C GLU A 162 7.37 -4.83 -56.19
N GLU A 163 6.52 -4.20 -55.36
CA GLU A 163 6.04 -2.84 -55.57
C GLU A 163 7.18 -1.81 -55.61
N LEU A 164 8.15 -1.93 -54.69
CA LEU A 164 9.32 -1.04 -54.68
C LEU A 164 10.19 -1.22 -55.93
N GLU A 165 10.37 -2.45 -56.41
CA GLU A 165 11.09 -2.68 -57.67
C GLU A 165 10.32 -2.14 -58.87
N HIS A 166 9.00 -2.33 -58.92
CA HIS A 166 8.17 -1.73 -59.96
C HIS A 166 8.29 -0.20 -59.98
N LEU A 167 8.21 0.43 -58.82
CA LEU A 167 8.33 1.88 -58.68
C LEU A 167 9.74 2.37 -59.08
N LYS A 168 10.80 1.63 -58.75
CA LYS A 168 12.16 1.97 -59.19
C LYS A 168 12.28 1.93 -60.70
N VAL A 169 11.79 0.87 -61.34
CA VAL A 169 11.81 0.73 -62.80
C VAL A 169 11.03 1.86 -63.47
N GLU A 170 9.86 2.21 -62.92
CA GLU A 170 9.07 3.33 -63.43
C GLU A 170 9.79 4.68 -63.24
N CYS A 171 10.40 4.90 -62.08
CA CYS A 171 11.22 6.08 -61.82
C CYS A 171 12.40 6.19 -62.79
N GLU A 172 13.09 5.08 -63.08
CA GLU A 172 14.17 5.02 -64.06
C GLU A 172 13.66 5.33 -65.47
N ARG A 173 12.54 4.73 -65.88
CA ARG A 173 11.91 5.01 -67.17
C ARG A 173 11.49 6.47 -67.32
N LEU A 174 10.93 7.08 -66.27
CA LEU A 174 10.56 8.49 -66.24
C LEU A 174 11.81 9.39 -66.31
N ARG A 175 12.87 9.04 -65.58
CA ARG A 175 14.16 9.74 -65.63
C ARG A 175 14.78 9.67 -67.03
N GLU A 176 14.74 8.51 -67.69
CA GLU A 176 15.21 8.39 -69.07
C GLU A 176 14.39 9.23 -70.05
N ARG A 177 13.07 9.28 -69.86
CA ARG A 177 12.18 10.12 -70.68
C ARG A 177 12.48 11.60 -70.50
N LEU A 178 12.69 12.05 -69.26
CA LEU A 178 13.12 13.41 -68.95
C LEU A 178 14.47 13.72 -69.60
N ARG A 179 15.47 12.85 -69.45
CA ARG A 179 16.78 13.02 -70.10
C ARG A 179 16.67 13.14 -71.63
N LYS A 180 15.80 12.35 -72.27
CA LYS A 180 15.56 12.44 -73.72
C LYS A 180 14.94 13.79 -74.10
N MET A 181 13.97 14.28 -73.33
CA MET A 181 13.36 15.61 -73.53
C MET A 181 14.36 16.75 -73.28
N GLU A 182 15.23 16.62 -72.28
CA GLU A 182 16.30 17.60 -71.99
C GLU A 182 17.40 17.61 -73.05
N SER A 183 17.73 16.44 -73.62
CA SER A 183 18.73 16.31 -74.70
C SER A 183 18.21 16.72 -76.08
N GLY A 184 16.91 16.60 -76.32
CA GLY A 184 16.21 17.13 -77.49
C GLY A 184 15.89 18.59 -77.28
N GLY A 185 16.92 19.45 -77.32
CA GLY A 185 16.81 20.86 -76.96
C GLY A 185 15.71 21.61 -77.72
N THR A 186 14.58 21.83 -77.05
CA THR A 186 13.67 22.96 -77.29
C THR A 186 12.85 23.18 -76.02
N VAL A 187 13.36 23.98 -75.09
CA VAL A 187 12.53 24.60 -74.07
C VAL A 187 11.90 25.84 -74.72
N THR A 188 10.83 25.65 -75.48
CA THR A 188 9.81 26.69 -75.60
C THR A 188 8.90 26.54 -74.40
N SER A 189 9.11 27.43 -73.44
CA SER A 189 8.13 27.76 -72.43
C SER A 189 6.95 28.40 -73.13
N ASP A 190 6.04 27.57 -73.64
CA ASP A 190 4.64 27.83 -73.97
C ASP A 190 4.17 26.60 -74.77
N ASP A 191 3.00 26.05 -74.42
CA ASP A 191 2.40 24.79 -74.93
C ASP A 191 2.94 23.47 -74.36
N ILE A 192 2.81 23.32 -73.03
CA ILE A 192 2.59 22.00 -72.42
C ILE A 192 1.12 21.90 -71.99
N THR A 193 0.21 21.96 -72.96
CA THR A 193 -0.98 21.12 -72.88
C THR A 193 -0.59 19.73 -73.40
N LEU A 194 0.26 19.05 -72.63
CA LEU A 194 0.29 17.59 -72.70
C LEU A 194 -1.12 17.14 -72.34
N ILE A 195 -1.91 16.80 -73.36
CA ILE A 195 -3.06 15.92 -73.21
C ILE A 195 -2.45 14.57 -72.81
N ILE A 196 -2.09 14.46 -71.54
CA ILE A 196 -1.91 13.20 -70.86
C ILE A 196 -3.33 12.61 -70.87
N PRO A 197 -3.60 11.50 -71.58
CA PRO A 197 -4.87 10.82 -71.40
C PRO A 197 -5.00 10.60 -69.89
N PRO A 198 -6.12 10.97 -69.25
CA PRO A 198 -6.22 10.90 -67.79
C PRO A 198 -5.75 9.50 -67.39
N SER A 199 -4.70 9.42 -66.56
CA SER A 199 -4.20 8.14 -66.10
C SER A 199 -5.39 7.35 -65.54
N GLN A 200 -5.40 6.02 -65.66
CA GLN A 200 -6.49 5.20 -65.13
C GLN A 200 -6.82 5.58 -63.69
N GLU A 201 -5.82 5.98 -62.91
CA GLU A 201 -5.97 6.55 -61.57
C GLU A 201 -6.81 7.84 -61.50
N ILE A 202 -6.64 8.81 -62.42
CA ILE A 202 -7.47 10.04 -62.44
C ILE A 202 -8.91 9.70 -62.82
N LEU A 203 -9.13 8.74 -63.73
CA LEU A 203 -10.47 8.28 -64.07
C LEU A 203 -11.13 7.53 -62.90
N ASP A 204 -10.38 6.65 -62.24
CA ASP A 204 -10.85 5.89 -61.07
C ASP A 204 -11.11 6.80 -59.87
N LEU A 205 -10.26 7.81 -59.64
CA LEU A 205 -10.47 8.82 -58.60
C LEU A 205 -11.70 9.69 -58.90
N ARG A 206 -11.91 10.10 -60.15
CA ARG A 206 -13.13 10.83 -60.54
C ARG A 206 -14.38 9.98 -60.34
N LYS A 207 -14.33 8.70 -60.71
CA LYS A 207 -15.43 7.76 -60.49
C LYS A 207 -15.69 7.53 -58.99
N GLN A 208 -14.65 7.47 -58.17
CA GLN A 208 -14.78 7.40 -56.72
C GLN A 208 -15.40 8.68 -56.14
N MET A 209 -14.98 9.86 -56.59
CA MET A 209 -15.53 11.15 -56.20
C MET A 209 -17.01 11.25 -56.55
N GLU A 210 -17.40 10.94 -57.79
CA GLU A 210 -18.80 10.89 -58.22
C GLU A 210 -19.62 9.89 -57.39
N SER A 211 -19.05 8.71 -57.09
CA SER A 211 -19.72 7.72 -56.24
C SER A 211 -19.90 8.22 -54.80
N ALA A 212 -18.95 8.98 -54.27
CA ALA A 212 -19.00 9.56 -52.93
C ALA A 212 -19.98 10.74 -52.88
N GLU A 213 -20.00 11.58 -53.91
CA GLU A 213 -20.98 12.66 -54.07
C GLU A 213 -22.40 12.11 -54.15
N LEU A 214 -22.63 11.06 -54.95
CA LEU A 214 -23.93 10.41 -55.06
C LEU A 214 -24.35 9.77 -53.73
N LYS A 215 -23.42 9.14 -52.99
CA LYS A 215 -23.69 8.63 -51.64
C LYS A 215 -24.07 9.76 -50.68
N ASN A 216 -23.36 10.88 -50.70
CA ASN A 216 -23.66 12.05 -49.87
C ASN A 216 -25.02 12.67 -50.23
N GLN A 217 -25.37 12.73 -51.51
CA GLN A 217 -26.68 13.21 -51.96
C GLN A 217 -27.80 12.31 -51.46
N ARG A 218 -27.68 10.99 -51.65
CA ARG A 218 -28.64 10.01 -51.12
C ARG A 218 -28.77 10.09 -49.60
N LEU A 219 -27.66 10.31 -48.89
CA LEU A 219 -27.68 10.46 -47.44
C LEU A 219 -28.44 11.72 -47.01
N LYS A 220 -28.25 12.85 -47.71
CA LYS A 220 -29.03 14.08 -47.49
C LYS A 220 -30.52 13.86 -47.73
N GLU A 221 -30.89 13.16 -48.81
CA GLU A 221 -32.29 12.83 -49.11
C GLU A 221 -32.91 11.94 -48.03
N VAL A 222 -32.20 10.90 -47.59
CA VAL A 222 -32.66 10.01 -46.51
C VAL A 222 -32.80 10.78 -45.20
N PHE A 223 -31.84 11.65 -44.87
CA PHE A 223 -31.91 12.48 -43.66
C PHE A 223 -33.10 13.44 -43.71
N GLN A 224 -33.34 14.12 -44.83
CA GLN A 224 -34.50 14.98 -45.04
C GLN A 224 -35.82 14.20 -44.91
N LYS A 225 -35.89 13.00 -45.49
CA LYS A 225 -37.07 12.14 -45.35
C LYS A 225 -37.30 11.71 -43.90
N LYS A 226 -36.23 11.35 -43.18
CA LYS A 226 -36.31 10.92 -41.78
C LYS A 226 -36.67 12.05 -40.82
N ILE A 227 -36.11 13.25 -41.00
CA ILE A 227 -36.48 14.41 -40.17
C ILE A 227 -37.93 14.83 -40.43
N GLN A 228 -38.41 14.73 -41.67
CA GLN A 228 -39.80 15.01 -42.00
C GLN A 228 -40.73 13.97 -41.38
N GLU A 229 -40.40 12.68 -41.46
CA GLU A 229 -41.12 11.59 -40.79
C GLU A 229 -41.21 11.85 -39.28
N PHE A 230 -40.09 12.20 -38.64
CA PHE A 230 -40.05 12.53 -37.21
C PHE A 230 -40.92 13.75 -36.87
N ARG A 231 -40.83 14.84 -37.64
CA ARG A 231 -41.65 16.04 -37.44
C ARG A 231 -43.13 15.74 -37.58
N THR A 232 -43.52 14.91 -38.55
CA THR A 232 -44.91 14.47 -38.70
C THR A 232 -45.39 13.67 -37.49
N VAL A 233 -44.57 12.74 -36.98
CA VAL A 233 -44.91 11.97 -35.77
C VAL A 233 -45.04 12.88 -34.55
N CYS A 234 -44.10 13.80 -34.33
CA CYS A 234 -44.19 14.78 -33.25
C CYS A 234 -45.46 15.64 -33.38
N TYR A 235 -45.77 16.14 -34.58
CA TYR A 235 -46.98 16.92 -34.82
C TYR A 235 -48.25 16.17 -34.46
N VAL A 236 -48.37 14.90 -34.88
CA VAL A 236 -49.55 14.07 -34.59
C VAL A 236 -49.66 13.71 -33.10
N LEU A 237 -48.54 13.43 -32.43
CA LEU A 237 -48.54 12.99 -31.04
C LEU A 237 -48.69 14.13 -30.03
N THR A 238 -48.02 15.26 -30.26
CA THR A 238 -47.97 16.37 -29.30
C THR A 238 -48.87 17.54 -29.70
N GLY A 239 -49.34 17.57 -30.94
CA GLY A 239 -50.12 18.69 -31.47
C GLY A 239 -49.28 19.92 -31.82
N TYR A 240 -47.95 19.82 -31.88
CA TYR A 240 -47.05 20.93 -32.21
C TYR A 240 -46.20 20.63 -33.44
N GLN A 241 -46.24 21.55 -34.41
CA GLN A 241 -45.34 21.56 -35.55
C GLN A 241 -44.06 22.29 -35.15
N ILE A 242 -42.92 21.61 -35.20
CA ILE A 242 -41.61 22.16 -34.82
C ILE A 242 -40.82 22.47 -36.09
N ASP A 243 -40.55 23.76 -36.31
CA ASP A 243 -39.85 24.29 -37.47
C ASP A 243 -38.55 24.96 -37.04
N ILE A 244 -37.46 24.73 -37.79
CA ILE A 244 -36.18 25.38 -37.53
C ILE A 244 -36.13 26.66 -38.37
N THR A 245 -36.02 27.83 -37.74
CA THR A 245 -36.06 29.13 -38.44
C THR A 245 -34.66 29.63 -38.79
N VAL A 246 -33.94 30.12 -37.80
CA VAL A 246 -32.54 30.57 -37.87
C VAL A 246 -31.71 29.77 -36.88
N GLU A 247 -30.38 29.92 -36.89
CA GLU A 247 -29.49 29.14 -36.03
C GLU A 247 -29.95 29.16 -34.56
N ASN A 248 -30.19 27.96 -34.03
CA ASN A 248 -30.62 27.70 -32.65
C ASN A 248 -31.99 28.25 -32.25
N GLN A 249 -32.89 28.53 -33.21
CA GLN A 249 -34.27 28.93 -32.95
C GLN A 249 -35.28 27.93 -33.53
N TYR A 250 -36.26 27.59 -32.72
CA TYR A 250 -37.31 26.63 -33.01
C TYR A 250 -38.67 27.31 -32.89
N ARG A 251 -39.42 27.31 -33.97
CA ARG A 251 -40.80 27.78 -34.02
C ARG A 251 -41.74 26.61 -33.78
N LEU A 252 -42.63 26.78 -32.81
CA LEU A 252 -43.68 25.83 -32.49
C LEU A 252 -45.03 26.43 -32.90
N THR A 253 -45.73 25.74 -33.77
CA THR A 253 -47.10 26.09 -34.17
C THR A 253 -48.04 25.00 -33.69
N SER A 254 -49.07 25.34 -32.92
CA SER A 254 -50.04 24.37 -32.42
C SER A 254 -51.04 23.98 -33.53
N VAL A 255 -51.53 22.73 -33.51
CA VAL A 255 -52.66 22.28 -34.32
C VAL A 255 -53.91 23.12 -34.05
N TYR A 256 -54.08 23.58 -32.81
CA TYR A 256 -55.25 24.31 -32.34
C TYR A 256 -55.05 25.83 -32.37
N ALA A 257 -54.07 26.33 -33.12
CA ALA A 257 -53.81 27.76 -33.26
C ALA A 257 -55.01 28.47 -33.91
N GLU A 258 -55.50 29.55 -33.30
CA GLU A 258 -56.64 30.32 -33.80
C GLU A 258 -56.28 31.14 -35.04
N ARG A 259 -55.03 31.63 -35.14
CA ARG A 259 -54.49 32.36 -36.29
C ARG A 259 -53.26 31.66 -36.86
N MET A 260 -53.06 31.80 -38.17
CA MET A 260 -51.88 31.21 -38.84
C MET A 260 -50.54 31.81 -38.36
N GLU A 261 -50.58 32.98 -37.72
CA GLU A 261 -49.41 33.70 -37.21
C GLU A 261 -49.07 33.32 -35.75
N ASP A 262 -49.98 32.62 -35.07
CA ASP A 262 -49.82 32.24 -33.66
C ASP A 262 -48.76 31.15 -33.55
N SER A 263 -47.56 31.57 -33.13
CA SER A 263 -46.42 30.68 -32.96
C SER A 263 -45.59 31.06 -31.74
N LEU A 264 -45.04 30.04 -31.09
CA LEU A 264 -44.11 30.16 -29.98
C LEU A 264 -42.70 30.00 -30.51
N LEU A 265 -41.79 30.90 -30.14
CA LEU A 265 -40.39 30.80 -30.55
C LEU A 265 -39.53 30.42 -29.36
N PHE A 266 -38.75 29.35 -29.49
CA PHE A 266 -37.78 28.91 -28.49
C PHE A 266 -36.37 29.05 -29.04
N LYS A 267 -35.45 29.55 -28.21
CA LYS A 267 -34.02 29.61 -28.50
C LYS A 267 -33.26 28.65 -27.62
N SER A 268 -32.37 27.85 -28.21
CA SER A 268 -31.42 27.02 -27.45
C SER A 268 -30.34 27.91 -26.84
N SER A 269 -30.27 27.94 -25.51
CA SER A 269 -29.26 28.66 -24.74
C SER A 269 -28.12 27.69 -24.40
N GLY A 270 -27.17 27.53 -25.33
CA GLY A 270 -25.99 26.66 -25.16
C GLY A 270 -25.60 25.88 -26.43
N PRO A 271 -24.48 25.13 -26.40
CA PRO A 271 -24.06 24.27 -27.50
C PRO A 271 -25.13 23.24 -27.85
N VAL A 272 -25.18 22.80 -29.12
CA VAL A 272 -26.20 21.87 -29.64
C VAL A 272 -26.30 20.63 -28.74
N GLY A 273 -27.46 20.45 -28.10
CA GLY A 273 -27.73 19.33 -27.17
C GLY A 273 -27.74 19.70 -25.67
N SER A 274 -27.46 20.95 -25.30
CA SER A 274 -27.46 21.42 -23.90
C SER A 274 -28.83 21.43 -23.21
N GLY A 275 -29.93 21.12 -23.92
CA GLY A 275 -31.29 20.93 -23.38
C GLY A 275 -31.98 22.19 -22.84
N ASN A 276 -31.26 23.30 -22.63
CA ASN A 276 -31.79 24.55 -22.11
C ASN A 276 -32.43 25.39 -23.22
N MET A 277 -33.76 25.36 -23.29
CA MET A 277 -34.55 26.17 -24.22
C MET A 277 -35.15 27.39 -23.48
N GLN A 278 -35.10 28.56 -24.12
CA GLN A 278 -35.69 29.81 -23.62
C GLN A 278 -36.79 30.28 -24.56
N LEU A 279 -37.94 30.67 -24.02
CA LEU A 279 -39.03 31.25 -24.80
C LEU A 279 -38.67 32.70 -25.18
N LEU A 280 -38.78 33.01 -26.47
CA LEU A 280 -38.71 34.37 -27.00
C LEU A 280 -40.12 34.98 -26.97
N GLU A 281 -40.21 36.27 -26.69
CA GLU A 281 -41.48 36.98 -26.75
C GLU A 281 -42.00 37.05 -28.19
N THR A 282 -43.23 36.59 -28.38
CA THR A 282 -44.03 36.71 -29.60
C THR A 282 -45.38 37.35 -29.27
N ASP A 283 -46.10 37.86 -30.27
CA ASP A 283 -47.44 38.41 -30.04
C ASP A 283 -48.38 37.38 -29.39
N PHE A 284 -48.24 36.11 -29.80
CA PHE A 284 -48.96 34.99 -29.19
C PHE A 284 -48.50 34.71 -27.76
N SER A 285 -47.18 34.72 -27.46
CA SER A 285 -46.69 34.45 -26.10
C SER A 285 -47.19 35.48 -25.09
N ARG A 286 -47.42 36.73 -25.50
CA ARG A 286 -47.98 37.80 -24.65
C ARG A 286 -49.40 37.49 -24.18
N THR A 287 -50.18 36.77 -24.97
CA THR A 287 -51.54 36.35 -24.58
C THR A 287 -51.53 35.23 -23.53
N LEU A 288 -50.40 34.55 -23.33
CA LEU A 288 -50.24 33.41 -22.43
C LEU A 288 -49.38 33.75 -21.20
N THR A 289 -49.26 35.02 -20.84
CA THR A 289 -48.36 35.50 -19.78
C THR A 289 -48.58 34.78 -18.44
N GLU A 290 -49.83 34.54 -18.03
CA GLU A 290 -50.15 33.82 -16.80
C GLU A 290 -49.64 32.37 -16.79
N LEU A 291 -49.74 31.68 -17.93
CA LEU A 291 -49.25 30.30 -18.10
C LEU A 291 -47.72 30.26 -18.18
N VAL A 292 -47.10 31.28 -18.79
CA VAL A 292 -45.64 31.44 -18.86
C VAL A 292 -45.08 31.64 -17.45
N ASP A 293 -45.66 32.55 -16.66
CA ASP A 293 -45.26 32.80 -15.28
C ASP A 293 -45.37 31.55 -14.40
N LEU A 294 -46.52 30.86 -14.46
CA LEU A 294 -46.74 29.67 -13.66
C LEU A 294 -45.83 28.49 -14.07
N HIS A 295 -45.77 28.16 -15.35
CA HIS A 295 -45.14 26.91 -15.79
C HIS A 295 -43.68 27.05 -16.21
N LEU A 296 -43.27 28.20 -16.75
CA LEU A 296 -41.88 28.44 -17.17
C LEU A 296 -41.05 29.12 -16.07
N PHE A 297 -41.59 30.08 -15.32
CA PHE A 297 -40.85 30.75 -14.25
C PHE A 297 -40.89 29.98 -12.91
N HIS A 298 -42.07 29.60 -12.43
CA HIS A 298 -42.19 28.89 -11.14
C HIS A 298 -41.83 27.40 -11.24
N GLN A 299 -42.43 26.68 -12.18
CA GLN A 299 -42.23 25.22 -12.31
C GLN A 299 -41.02 24.84 -13.17
N LYS A 300 -40.48 25.78 -13.97
CA LYS A 300 -39.30 25.59 -14.84
C LYS A 300 -39.42 24.37 -15.77
N SER A 301 -40.61 24.11 -16.29
CA SER A 301 -40.87 22.92 -17.12
C SER A 301 -41.61 23.27 -18.40
N ILE A 302 -40.89 23.20 -19.53
CA ILE A 302 -41.43 23.44 -20.88
C ILE A 302 -42.49 22.40 -21.27
N PRO A 303 -42.32 21.08 -20.99
CA PRO A 303 -43.36 20.10 -21.30
C PRO A 303 -44.68 20.38 -20.58
N VAL A 304 -44.62 20.84 -19.32
CA VAL A 304 -45.84 21.19 -18.55
C VAL A 304 -46.51 22.43 -19.14
N PHE A 305 -45.71 23.45 -19.49
CA PHE A 305 -46.21 24.65 -20.17
C PHE A 305 -46.91 24.32 -21.50
N LEU A 306 -46.27 23.56 -22.40
CA LEU A 306 -46.86 23.20 -23.69
C LEU A 306 -48.13 22.35 -23.53
N SER A 307 -48.17 21.48 -22.53
CA SER A 307 -49.38 20.69 -22.24
C SER A 307 -50.53 21.58 -21.77
N ALA A 308 -50.26 22.54 -20.87
CA ALA A 308 -51.27 23.49 -20.40
C ALA A 308 -51.79 24.38 -21.54
N VAL A 309 -50.89 24.89 -22.39
CA VAL A 309 -51.26 25.69 -23.58
C VAL A 309 -52.10 24.86 -24.55
N THR A 310 -51.77 23.59 -24.76
CA THR A 310 -52.55 22.71 -25.64
C THR A 310 -53.98 22.51 -25.11
N LEU A 311 -54.13 22.29 -23.80
CA LEU A 311 -55.44 22.16 -23.17
C LEU A 311 -56.25 23.46 -23.24
N ASP A 312 -55.62 24.60 -23.01
CA ASP A 312 -56.25 25.92 -23.11
C ASP A 312 -56.73 26.19 -24.55
N LEU A 313 -55.85 26.05 -25.55
CA LEU A 313 -56.21 26.23 -26.97
C LEU A 313 -57.31 25.26 -27.41
N PHE A 314 -57.22 23.98 -27.01
CA PHE A 314 -58.26 23.01 -27.31
C PHE A 314 -59.61 23.38 -26.67
N SER A 315 -59.60 23.87 -25.42
CA SER A 315 -60.81 24.33 -24.75
C SER A 315 -61.44 25.52 -25.49
N ARG A 316 -60.64 26.50 -25.90
CA ARG A 316 -61.12 27.66 -26.68
C ARG A 316 -61.72 27.26 -28.02
N GLN A 317 -61.16 26.25 -28.67
CA GLN A 317 -61.67 25.74 -29.94
C GLN A 317 -62.95 24.89 -29.80
N THR A 318 -63.17 24.28 -28.63
CA THR A 318 -64.34 23.42 -28.35
C THR A 318 -65.48 24.14 -27.63
N VAL A 319 -65.24 25.34 -27.10
CA VAL A 319 -66.28 26.27 -26.63
C VAL A 319 -66.90 26.94 -27.86
N ALA A 320 -67.80 26.21 -28.51
CA ALA A 320 -68.78 26.72 -29.46
C ALA A 320 -70.10 27.04 -28.74
#